data_AF-A0A023NM71-F1
#
_entry.id   AF-A0A023NM71-F1
#
_cell.length_a   1.000
_cell.length_b   1.000
_cell.length_c   1.000
_cell.angle_alpha   90.00
_cell.angle_beta   90.00
_cell.angle_gamma   90.00
#
_symmetry.space_group_name_H-M   'P 1'
#
loop_
_entity.id
_entity.type
_entity.pdbx_description
1 polymer ?
#
loop_
_entity_poly.entity_id
_entity_poly.type
_entity_poly.pdbx_seq_one_letter_code
_entity_poly.pdbx_strand_id
1 'polypeptide(L)' 'NDEAKSRTDFVKSARIVGAVIGRYHPHGDIAVYDALVRMAQDFSMRYPSITGQGNFGSIDGDSAAAMRYT' A
#
# COMPACT_ATOMS: atom_id res chain seq x y z
N ASN A 1 -15.13 7.22 15.48
CA ASN A 1 -15.61 5.83 15.42
C ASN A 1 -14.98 5.15 14.21
N ASP A 2 -13.71 4.76 14.33
CA ASP A 2 -12.95 4.07 13.27
C ASP A 2 -12.94 2.54 13.48
N GLU A 3 -14.05 2.00 13.98
CA GLU A 3 -14.14 0.64 14.50
C GLU A 3 -14.75 -0.34 13.48
N ALA A 4 -14.33 -0.21 12.22
CA ALA A 4 -14.75 -1.12 11.14
C ALA A 4 -13.61 -1.51 10.19
N LYS A 5 -12.35 -1.55 10.66
CA LYS A 5 -11.27 -2.19 9.89
C LYS A 5 -11.53 -3.70 9.85
N SER A 6 -11.61 -4.23 8.62
CA SER A 6 -11.80 -5.65 8.31
C SER A 6 -11.01 -6.57 9.26
N ARG A 7 -11.68 -7.54 9.89
CA ARG A 7 -11.11 -8.57 10.80
C ARG A 7 -10.21 -9.61 10.08
N THR A 8 -9.63 -9.24 8.95
CA THR A 8 -8.73 -10.09 8.16
C THR A 8 -7.29 -9.66 8.41
N ASP A 9 -6.41 -10.62 8.63
CA ASP A 9 -4.98 -10.35 8.75
C ASP A 9 -4.45 -9.57 7.55
N PHE A 10 -3.48 -8.68 7.81
CA PHE A 10 -2.78 -7.98 6.74
C PHE A 10 -2.09 -8.98 5.82
N VAL A 11 -2.15 -8.69 4.51
CA VAL A 11 -1.47 -9.47 3.48
C VAL A 11 -0.29 -8.69 2.96
N LYS A 12 0.82 -9.39 2.65
CA LYS A 12 2.02 -8.76 2.11
C LYS A 12 1.69 -7.94 0.86
N SER A 13 2.17 -6.71 0.79
CA SER A 13 2.01 -5.81 -0.35
C SER A 13 2.48 -6.46 -1.66
N ALA A 14 3.59 -7.22 -1.63
CA ALA A 14 4.09 -7.98 -2.78
C ALA A 14 3.05 -8.94 -3.39
N ARG A 15 2.16 -9.54 -2.59
CA ARG A 15 1.10 -10.42 -3.08
C ARG A 15 0.05 -9.64 -3.87
N ILE A 16 -0.33 -8.47 -3.38
CA ILE A 16 -1.31 -7.60 -4.05
C ILE A 16 -0.73 -7.04 -5.35
N VAL A 17 0.51 -6.54 -5.30
CA VAL A 17 1.25 -6.04 -6.46
C VAL A 17 1.34 -7.12 -7.55
N GLY A 18 1.78 -8.33 -7.21
CA GLY A 18 1.87 -9.44 -8.16
C GLY A 18 0.51 -9.83 -8.77
N ALA A 19 -0.57 -9.82 -7.97
CA ALA A 19 -1.91 -10.11 -8.47
C ALA A 19 -2.41 -9.05 -9.47
N VAL A 20 -2.12 -7.77 -9.24
CA VAL A 20 -2.48 -6.68 -10.15
C VAL A 20 -1.70 -6.77 -11.44
N ILE A 21 -0.39 -7.02 -11.38
CA ILE A 21 0.45 -7.13 -12.58
C ILE A 21 0.01 -8.32 -13.42
N GLY A 22 -0.21 -9.48 -12.79
CA GLY A 22 -0.59 -10.70 -13.49
C GLY A 22 -1.98 -10.68 -14.13
N ARG A 23 -2.87 -9.76 -13.72
CA ARG A 23 -4.27 -9.74 -14.17
C ARG A 23 -4.67 -8.47 -14.93
N TYR A 24 -4.09 -7.32 -14.60
CA TYR A 24 -4.62 -6.02 -15.02
C TYR A 24 -3.57 -5.04 -15.52
N HIS A 25 -2.33 -5.09 -15.01
CA HIS A 25 -1.31 -4.09 -15.33
C HIS A 25 0.05 -4.72 -15.70
N PRO A 26 0.27 -5.13 -16.96
CA PRO A 26 1.42 -5.94 -17.39
C PRO A 26 2.71 -5.12 -17.60
N HIS A 27 3.05 -4.26 -16.64
CA HIS A 27 4.27 -3.45 -16.64
C HIS A 27 5.07 -3.66 -15.34
N GLY A 28 6.11 -2.86 -15.12
CA GLY A 28 6.94 -2.90 -13.92
C GLY A 28 6.13 -2.77 -12.63
N ASP A 29 6.60 -3.45 -11.58
CA ASP A 29 5.94 -3.55 -10.28
C ASP A 29 5.95 -2.24 -9.48
N ILE A 30 6.98 -1.43 -9.67
CA ILE A 30 7.16 -0.13 -9.02
C ILE A 30 5.93 0.76 -9.17
N ALA A 31 5.36 0.87 -10.38
CA ALA A 31 4.20 1.74 -10.62
C ALA A 31 2.97 1.34 -9.78
N VAL A 32 2.76 0.04 -9.59
CA VAL A 32 1.66 -0.49 -8.77
C VAL A 32 1.95 -0.28 -7.29
N TYR A 33 3.19 -0.54 -6.86
CA TYR A 33 3.58 -0.38 -5.47
C TYR A 33 3.55 1.07 -5.00
N ASP A 34 4.06 2.01 -5.80
CA ASP A 34 4.04 3.44 -5.50
C ASP A 34 2.60 3.97 -5.36
N ALA A 35 1.70 3.52 -6.24
CA ALA A 35 0.28 3.84 -6.14
C ALA A 35 -0.35 3.27 -4.86
N LEU A 36 -0.06 2.01 -4.52
CA LEU A 36 -0.52 1.35 -3.29
C LEU A 36 -0.05 2.12 -2.06
N VAL A 37 1.23 2.48 -2.01
CA VAL A 37 1.83 3.23 -0.90
C VAL A 37 1.14 4.58 -0.74
N ARG A 38 0.97 5.34 -1.82
CA ARG A 38 0.29 6.64 -1.78
C ARG A 38 -1.15 6.53 -1.25
N MET A 39 -1.85 5.45 -1.60
CA MET A 39 -3.24 5.22 -1.15
C MET A 39 -3.37 4.81 0.31
N ALA A 40 -2.27 4.44 0.96
CA ALA A 40 -2.20 4.09 2.38
C ALA A 40 -1.74 5.26 3.28
N GLN A 41 -1.25 6.36 2.71
CA GLN A 41 -0.72 7.51 3.43
C GLN A 41 -1.82 8.53 3.77
N ASP A 42 -2.00 8.82 5.05
CA ASP A 42 -2.95 9.82 5.57
C ASP A 42 -2.54 11.27 5.25
N PHE A 43 -1.25 11.54 5.12
CA PHE A 43 -0.71 12.83 4.69
C PHE A 43 -0.86 13.06 3.18
N SER A 44 -1.00 12.00 2.38
CA SER A 44 -1.20 12.10 0.92
C SER A 44 -2.68 12.13 0.52
N MET A 45 -3.56 11.52 1.32
CA MET A 45 -5.00 11.40 1.02
C MET A 45 -5.84 11.73 2.25
N ARG A 46 -6.82 12.64 2.08
CA ARG A 46 -7.76 13.00 3.15
C ARG A 46 -8.53 11.79 3.70
N TYR A 47 -8.86 10.85 2.82
CA TYR A 47 -9.54 9.58 3.14
C TYR A 47 -8.77 8.44 2.48
N PRO A 48 -7.81 7.81 3.19
CA PRO A 48 -7.03 6.70 2.66
C PRO A 48 -7.92 5.53 2.23
N SER A 49 -7.65 4.99 1.03
CA SER A 49 -8.41 3.87 0.48
C SER A 49 -7.82 2.51 0.84
N ILE A 50 -6.56 2.49 1.30
CA ILE A 50 -5.85 1.29 1.74
C ILE A 50 -5.47 1.46 3.21
N THR A 51 -5.61 0.38 3.97
CA THR A 51 -4.99 0.30 5.30
C THR A 51 -3.71 -0.53 5.19
N GLY A 52 -2.56 0.11 5.38
CA GLY A 52 -1.26 -0.55 5.42
C GLY A 52 -0.77 -0.84 6.85
N GLN A 53 0.15 -1.80 6.99
CA GLN A 53 0.90 -2.06 8.21
C GLN A 53 2.41 -2.07 7.90
N GLY A 54 3.21 -1.33 8.67
CA GLY A 54 4.65 -1.19 8.45
C GLY A 54 5.04 0.24 8.04
N ASN A 55 6.22 0.40 7.44
CA ASN A 55 6.72 1.71 7.01
C ASN A 55 6.22 2.05 5.60
N PHE A 56 5.24 2.94 5.51
CA PHE A 56 4.67 3.48 4.27
C PHE A 56 5.21 4.88 3.93
N GLY A 57 6.34 5.28 4.51
CA GLY A 57 6.96 6.59 4.35
C GLY A 57 6.45 7.61 5.36
N SER A 58 7.06 8.80 5.32
CA SER A 58 6.75 9.91 6.23
C SER A 58 6.44 11.19 5.46
N ILE A 59 5.76 12.13 6.14
CA ILE A 59 5.51 13.47 5.61
C ILE A 59 6.81 14.27 5.39
N ASP A 60 7.87 13.91 6.13
CA ASP A 60 9.19 14.55 6.08
C ASP A 60 10.05 14.06 4.90
N GLY A 61 9.54 13.11 4.12
CA GLY A 61 10.15 12.65 2.87
C GLY A 61 10.86 11.29 2.96
N ASP A 62 10.74 10.56 4.07
CA ASP A 62 11.25 9.18 4.12
C ASP A 62 10.45 8.30 3.16
N SER A 63 11.17 7.54 2.34
CA SER A 63 10.57 6.57 1.42
C SER A 63 9.93 5.41 2.17
N ALA A 64 8.89 4.81 1.59
CA ALA A 64 8.32 3.57 2.10
C ALA A 64 9.34 2.42 2.07
N ALA A 65 9.15 1.44 2.96
CA ALA A 65 9.89 0.19 2.89
C ALA A 65 9.56 -0.57 1.58
N ALA A 66 10.37 -1.55 1.20
CA ALA A 66 10.07 -2.38 0.04
C ALA A 66 8.82 -3.25 0.28
N MET A 67 8.07 -3.56 -0.80
CA MET A 67 6.78 -4.30 -0.78
C MET A 67 6.76 -5.66 -0.07
N ARG A 68 7.93 -6.22 0.28
CA ARG A 68 8.07 -7.46 1.04
C ARG A 68 8.00 -7.27 2.56
N TYR A 69 8.05 -6.03 3.03
CA TYR A 69 8.06 -5.63 4.44
C TYR A 69 6.81 -4.84 4.86
N THR A 70 5.81 -4.77 3.97
CA THR A 70 4.56 -4.01 4.12
C THR A 70 3.37 -4.82 3.62
#